data_AF-A0A6C0GGD4-F1
#
_entry.id   AF-A0A6C0GGD4-F1
#
_cell.length_a   1.000
_cell.length_b   1.000
_cell.length_c   1.000
_cell.angle_alpha   90.00
_cell.angle_beta   90.00
_cell.angle_gamma   90.00
#
_symmetry.space_group_name_H-M   'P 1'
#
loop_
_entity.id
_entity.type
_entity.pdbx_description
1 polymer ?
#
loop_
_entity_poly.entity_id
_entity_poly.type
_entity_poly.pdbx_seq_one_letter_code
_entity_poly.pdbx_strand_id
1 'polypeptide(L)'
;MKTTRMLLPLICSLFCLLFFLPTAYAQTEKGTLLLGGNASMSFNSQMSNKSFGVSIYPQVGFFVANKFALGANVSLGYSSYDVNSFRSGSIGIGPFVRYYLGAGKAIPFLEARGGWNHYQSKYKEPNGTTRKDRQNSGYGGLGLGLAYFLTPTIGLESLLSYDLYRQNSYTNRALNLRIGFQIYFSRNKE
;
A
#
# COMPACT_ATOMS: atom_id res chain seq x y z
N MET A 1 -2.20 48.63 5.77
CA MET A 1 -1.94 47.20 6.04
C MET A 1 -2.79 46.27 5.16
N LYS A 2 -2.64 46.29 3.82
CA LYS A 2 -3.42 45.42 2.88
C LYS A 2 -2.56 44.46 2.04
N THR A 3 -1.24 44.54 2.09
CA THR A 3 -0.33 43.82 1.18
C THR A 3 -0.07 42.35 1.57
N THR A 4 -0.31 41.95 2.82
CA THR A 4 0.01 40.59 3.30
C THR A 4 -1.00 39.52 2.86
N ARG A 5 -2.24 39.90 2.48
CA ARG A 5 -3.30 38.94 2.11
C ARG A 5 -3.20 38.42 0.66
N MET A 6 -2.45 39.09 -0.23
CA MET A 6 -2.28 38.67 -1.63
C MET A 6 -1.05 37.80 -1.87
N LEU A 7 -0.10 37.75 -0.92
CA LEU A 7 1.13 36.96 -1.05
C LEU A 7 0.88 35.45 -0.83
N LEU A 8 -0.06 35.07 0.03
CA LEU A 8 -0.38 33.67 0.32
C LEU A 8 -0.91 32.88 -0.90
N PRO A 9 -1.90 33.37 -1.68
CA PRO A 9 -2.34 32.66 -2.89
C PRO A 9 -1.26 32.66 -3.99
N LEU A 10 -0.40 33.68 -4.02
CA LEU A 10 0.70 33.77 -5.00
C LEU A 10 1.82 32.77 -4.69
N ILE A 11 2.13 32.55 -3.41
CA ILE A 11 3.08 31.52 -2.95
C ILE A 11 2.52 30.11 -3.20
N CYS A 12 1.23 29.88 -2.97
CA CYS A 12 0.58 28.61 -3.33
C CYS A 12 0.56 28.37 -4.85
N SER A 13 0.30 29.40 -5.65
CA SER A 13 0.34 29.31 -7.11
C SER A 13 1.77 29.05 -7.63
N LEU A 14 2.78 29.67 -7.03
CA LEU A 14 4.18 29.48 -7.39
C LEU A 14 4.69 28.09 -6.96
N PHE A 15 4.23 27.57 -5.83
CA PHE A 15 4.47 26.20 -5.40
C PHE A 15 3.81 25.19 -6.34
N CYS A 16 2.61 25.46 -6.85
CA CYS A 16 1.96 24.61 -7.87
C CYS A 16 2.68 24.63 -9.23
N LEU A 17 3.25 25.78 -9.65
CA LEU A 17 3.97 25.87 -10.93
C LEU A 17 5.35 25.22 -10.90
N LEU A 18 6.03 25.16 -9.74
CA LEU A 18 7.35 24.52 -9.60
C LEU A 18 7.31 22.98 -9.66
N PHE A 19 6.12 22.36 -9.65
CA PHE A 19 5.94 20.90 -9.84
C PHE A 19 5.68 20.49 -11.31
N PHE A 20 5.69 21.42 -12.27
CA PHE A 20 5.28 21.16 -13.66
C PHE A 20 6.40 21.33 -14.69
N LEU A 21 7.56 20.74 -14.45
CA LEU A 21 8.50 20.41 -15.54
C LEU A 21 8.25 18.95 -15.95
N PRO A 22 7.59 18.67 -17.09
CA PRO A 22 7.42 17.32 -17.58
C PRO A 22 8.76 16.81 -18.09
N THR A 23 9.54 16.26 -17.18
CA THR A 23 10.63 15.35 -17.52
C THR A 23 9.96 14.05 -18.00
N ALA A 24 10.13 13.73 -19.28
CA ALA A 24 9.57 12.55 -19.90
C ALA A 24 10.21 11.30 -19.28
N TYR A 25 9.55 10.75 -18.27
CA TYR A 25 10.00 9.54 -17.58
C TYR A 25 9.25 8.32 -18.13
N ALA A 26 9.97 7.46 -18.87
CA ALA A 26 9.45 6.26 -19.52
C ALA A 26 8.99 5.13 -18.55
N GLN A 27 9.15 5.32 -17.24
CA GLN A 27 8.82 4.32 -16.22
C GLN A 27 7.32 3.99 -16.18
N THR A 28 6.47 4.96 -16.50
CA THR A 28 4.99 4.81 -16.40
C THR A 28 4.34 4.64 -17.77
N GLU A 29 5.11 4.28 -18.79
CA GLU A 29 4.60 4.05 -20.14
C GLU A 29 3.98 2.67 -20.31
N LYS A 30 3.05 2.57 -21.26
CA LYS A 30 2.45 1.30 -21.68
C LYS A 30 3.54 0.26 -22.01
N GLY A 31 3.37 -0.94 -21.47
CA GLY A 31 4.28 -2.07 -21.68
C GLY A 31 5.38 -2.21 -20.63
N THR A 32 5.53 -1.23 -19.73
CA THR A 32 6.45 -1.36 -18.59
C THR A 32 5.94 -2.38 -17.58
N LEU A 33 6.84 -3.24 -17.09
CA LEU A 33 6.56 -4.19 -16.02
C LEU A 33 6.91 -3.58 -14.66
N LEU A 34 6.04 -3.77 -13.69
CA LEU A 34 6.17 -3.40 -12.30
C LEU A 34 6.47 -4.66 -11.48
N LEU A 35 7.60 -4.69 -10.77
CA LEU A 35 7.90 -5.75 -9.79
C LEU A 35 8.43 -5.15 -8.48
N GLY A 36 7.86 -5.54 -7.34
CA GLY A 36 8.32 -5.03 -6.05
C GLY A 36 7.36 -5.36 -4.93
N GLY A 37 7.23 -4.44 -3.98
CA GLY A 37 6.28 -4.60 -2.90
C GLY A 37 6.41 -3.56 -1.81
N ASN A 38 5.44 -3.57 -0.90
CA ASN A 38 5.41 -2.69 0.26
C ASN A 38 5.42 -3.51 1.56
N ALA A 39 5.77 -2.87 2.67
CA ALA A 39 5.63 -3.42 4.00
C ALA A 39 4.88 -2.43 4.89
N SER A 40 4.18 -2.95 5.89
CA SER A 40 3.55 -2.17 6.94
C SER A 40 3.88 -2.77 8.29
N MET A 41 4.01 -1.93 9.30
CA MET A 41 4.24 -2.32 10.67
C MET A 41 3.29 -1.57 11.58
N SER A 42 2.76 -2.26 12.58
CA SER A 42 1.84 -1.72 13.56
C SER A 42 2.29 -2.15 14.94
N PHE A 43 2.34 -1.18 15.84
CA PHE A 43 2.58 -1.40 17.26
C PHE A 43 1.48 -0.69 18.02
N ASN A 44 0.82 -1.41 18.92
CA ASN A 44 -0.12 -0.81 19.86
C ASN A 44 0.19 -1.32 21.26
N SER A 45 0.37 -0.39 22.19
CA SER A 45 0.65 -0.67 23.59
C SER A 45 -0.43 0.03 24.41
N GLN A 46 -1.36 -0.75 24.96
CA GLN A 46 -2.45 -0.24 25.77
C GLN A 46 -2.33 -0.84 27.19
N MET A 47 -1.84 -0.02 28.12
CA MET A 47 -1.62 -0.33 29.56
C MET A 47 -0.80 -1.60 29.85
N SER A 48 -1.37 -2.79 29.69
CA SER A 48 -0.72 -4.09 29.88
C SER A 48 -0.73 -4.99 28.61
N ASN A 49 -1.37 -4.53 27.53
CA ASN A 49 -1.55 -5.30 26.31
C ASN A 49 -0.66 -4.73 25.20
N LYS A 50 0.33 -5.50 24.77
CA LYS A 50 1.14 -5.18 23.59
C LYS A 50 0.64 -6.00 22.42
N SER A 51 0.53 -5.34 21.28
CA SER A 51 0.30 -5.97 19.99
C SER A 51 1.34 -5.50 19.00
N PHE A 52 1.83 -6.46 18.23
CA PHE A 52 2.76 -6.25 17.16
C PHE A 52 2.19 -6.88 15.90
N GLY A 53 2.20 -6.13 14.80
CA GLY A 53 1.81 -6.61 13.50
C GLY A 53 2.81 -6.18 12.45
N VAL A 54 3.22 -7.10 11.60
CA VAL A 54 4.04 -6.84 10.42
C VAL A 54 3.35 -7.45 9.21
N SER A 55 3.40 -6.77 8.08
CA SER A 55 2.87 -7.31 6.83
C SER A 55 3.73 -6.89 5.66
N ILE A 56 3.84 -7.78 4.67
CA ILE A 56 4.57 -7.57 3.43
C ILE A 56 3.60 -7.81 2.28
N TYR A 57 3.71 -6.99 1.24
CA TYR A 57 2.82 -6.95 0.10
C TYR A 57 3.63 -7.03 -1.19
N PRO A 58 4.12 -8.22 -1.59
CA PRO A 58 4.72 -8.40 -2.91
C PRO A 58 3.70 -8.09 -4.00
N GLN A 59 4.14 -7.42 -5.06
CA GLN A 59 3.28 -7.00 -6.16
C GLN A 59 4.00 -7.13 -7.51
N VAL A 60 3.23 -7.59 -8.49
CA VAL A 60 3.61 -7.63 -9.89
C VAL A 60 2.50 -7.02 -10.72
N GLY A 61 2.84 -6.18 -11.68
CA GLY A 61 1.87 -5.53 -12.54
C GLY A 61 2.47 -5.07 -13.85
N PHE A 62 1.63 -4.57 -14.75
CA PHE A 62 2.04 -4.10 -16.06
C PHE A 62 1.21 -2.87 -16.43
N PHE A 63 1.85 -1.91 -17.09
CA PHE A 63 1.18 -0.73 -17.61
C PHE A 63 0.42 -1.08 -18.89
N VAL A 64 -0.91 -1.19 -18.80
CA VAL A 64 -1.78 -1.47 -19.96
C VAL A 64 -2.00 -0.24 -20.83
N ALA A 65 -1.86 0.93 -20.23
CA ALA A 65 -1.86 2.23 -20.88
C ALA A 65 -0.86 3.15 -20.15
N ASN A 66 -0.54 4.29 -20.77
CA ASN A 66 0.32 5.27 -20.13
C ASN A 66 -0.31 5.70 -18.79
N LYS A 67 0.49 5.62 -17.72
CA LYS A 67 0.13 5.95 -16.34
C LYS A 67 -0.91 5.03 -15.70
N PHE A 68 -1.37 3.99 -16.39
CA PHE A 68 -2.39 3.07 -15.88
C PHE A 68 -1.85 1.64 -15.84
N ALA A 69 -1.73 1.10 -14.63
CA ALA A 69 -1.23 -0.24 -14.38
C ALA A 69 -2.29 -1.15 -13.78
N LEU A 70 -2.20 -2.42 -14.15
CA LEU A 70 -3.00 -3.52 -13.62
C LEU A 70 -2.03 -4.59 -13.13
N GLY A 71 -2.34 -5.24 -12.02
CA GLY A 71 -1.47 -6.28 -11.49
C GLY A 71 -2.15 -7.16 -10.46
N ALA A 72 -1.33 -8.01 -9.85
CA ALA A 72 -1.69 -8.85 -8.73
C ALA A 72 -0.76 -8.57 -7.55
N ASN A 73 -1.34 -8.58 -6.35
CA ASN A 73 -0.61 -8.48 -5.11
C ASN A 73 -0.83 -9.73 -4.27
N VAL A 74 0.17 -10.06 -3.48
CA VAL A 74 0.10 -11.02 -2.39
C VAL A 74 0.16 -10.24 -1.09
N SER A 75 -0.55 -10.66 -0.05
CA SER A 75 -0.43 -10.13 1.31
C SER A 75 0.07 -11.23 2.23
N LEU A 76 1.14 -10.97 2.96
CA LEU A 76 1.67 -11.86 3.99
C LEU A 76 1.67 -11.07 5.30
N GLY A 77 0.87 -11.51 6.27
CA GLY A 77 0.73 -10.84 7.55
C GLY A 77 1.10 -11.74 8.72
N TYR A 78 1.71 -11.15 9.73
CA TYR A 78 1.92 -11.78 11.03
C TYR A 78 1.56 -10.79 12.13
N SER A 79 0.78 -11.24 13.11
CA SER A 79 0.43 -10.46 14.28
C SER A 79 0.53 -11.30 15.56
N SER A 80 0.94 -10.66 16.64
CA SER A 80 1.06 -11.25 17.97
C SER A 80 0.46 -10.29 18.99
N TYR A 81 -0.30 -10.85 19.93
CA TYR A 81 -0.92 -10.12 21.04
C TYR A 81 -0.52 -10.83 22.34
N ASP A 82 -0.08 -10.06 23.34
CA ASP A 82 0.36 -10.63 24.62
C ASP A 82 -0.80 -11.29 25.39
N VAL A 83 -2.02 -10.78 25.22
CA VAL A 83 -3.24 -11.38 25.78
C VAL A 83 -3.44 -12.80 25.24
N ASN A 84 -3.50 -13.79 26.14
CA ASN A 84 -3.69 -15.22 25.84
C ASN A 84 -2.65 -15.83 24.86
N SER A 85 -1.48 -15.20 24.71
CA SER A 85 -0.45 -15.62 23.73
C SER A 85 -1.01 -15.77 22.31
N PHE A 86 -1.94 -14.91 21.91
CA PHE A 86 -2.58 -15.01 20.61
C PHE A 86 -1.58 -14.67 19.49
N ARG A 87 -1.49 -15.54 18.49
CA ARG A 87 -0.70 -15.34 17.28
C ARG A 87 -1.56 -15.60 16.06
N SER A 88 -1.48 -14.72 15.07
CA SER A 88 -2.21 -14.88 13.81
C SER A 88 -1.32 -14.63 12.61
N GLY A 89 -1.37 -15.56 11.66
CA GLY A 89 -0.76 -15.43 10.35
C GLY A 89 -1.84 -15.26 9.28
N SER A 90 -1.54 -14.48 8.26
CA SER A 90 -2.41 -14.33 7.10
C SER A 90 -1.65 -14.44 5.78
N ILE A 91 -2.30 -15.03 4.80
CA ILE A 91 -1.89 -15.03 3.41
C ILE A 91 -3.07 -14.60 2.54
N GLY A 92 -2.86 -13.70 1.61
CA GLY A 92 -3.90 -13.28 0.69
C GLY A 92 -3.36 -12.99 -0.69
N ILE A 93 -4.29 -12.91 -1.64
CA ILE A 93 -4.01 -12.63 -3.04
C ILE A 93 -5.16 -11.82 -3.61
N GLY A 94 -4.85 -10.93 -4.54
CA GLY A 94 -5.87 -10.15 -5.21
C GLY A 94 -5.31 -9.31 -6.36
N PRO A 95 -6.17 -8.88 -7.29
CA PRO A 95 -5.79 -7.87 -8.27
C PRO A 95 -5.70 -6.47 -7.65
N PHE A 96 -4.90 -5.63 -8.28
CA PHE A 96 -4.87 -4.19 -8.04
C PHE A 96 -4.81 -3.43 -9.37
N VAL A 97 -5.28 -2.18 -9.34
CA VAL A 97 -5.09 -1.19 -10.40
C VAL A 97 -4.45 0.07 -9.82
N ARG A 98 -3.61 0.73 -10.63
CA ARG A 98 -2.98 2.01 -10.28
C ARG A 98 -3.14 3.03 -11.38
N TYR A 99 -3.34 4.28 -10.98
CA TYR A 99 -3.28 5.43 -11.88
C TYR A 99 -2.28 6.47 -11.36
N TYR A 100 -1.27 6.78 -12.17
CA TYR A 100 -0.19 7.70 -11.82
C TYR A 100 -0.52 9.13 -12.29
N LEU A 101 -0.41 10.09 -11.38
CA LEU A 101 -0.81 11.48 -11.56
C LEU A 101 0.42 12.33 -11.91
N GLY A 102 0.70 12.44 -13.21
CA GLY A 102 1.75 13.32 -13.72
C GLY A 102 2.97 12.57 -14.24
N ALA A 103 4.12 13.24 -14.21
CA ALA A 103 5.43 12.74 -14.61
C ALA A 103 6.48 13.50 -13.79
N GLY A 104 7.58 12.85 -13.43
CA GLY A 104 8.62 13.48 -12.65
C GLY A 104 9.34 12.48 -11.75
N LYS A 105 10.25 12.99 -10.92
CA LYS A 105 10.95 12.18 -9.92
C LYS A 105 10.02 11.72 -8.79
N ALA A 106 9.00 12.51 -8.47
CA ALA A 106 7.99 12.17 -7.45
C ALA A 106 6.61 12.17 -8.12
N ILE A 107 6.00 11.01 -8.24
CA ILE A 107 4.72 10.82 -8.94
C ILE A 107 3.68 10.30 -7.94
N PRO A 108 2.67 11.11 -7.58
CA PRO A 108 1.52 10.63 -6.83
C PRO A 108 0.76 9.57 -7.63
N PHE A 109 0.15 8.60 -6.97
CA PHE A 109 -0.69 7.61 -7.62
C PHE A 109 -1.91 7.24 -6.78
N LEU A 110 -2.95 6.80 -7.46
CA LEU A 110 -4.14 6.20 -6.87
C LEU A 110 -4.05 4.68 -7.02
N GLU A 111 -4.45 3.94 -6.00
CA GLU A 111 -4.56 2.49 -6.06
C GLU A 111 -5.95 2.03 -5.63
N ALA A 112 -6.51 1.07 -6.36
CA ALA A 112 -7.65 0.29 -5.91
C ALA A 112 -7.29 -1.19 -5.97
N ARG A 113 -7.70 -1.96 -4.96
CA ARG A 113 -7.36 -3.37 -4.82
C ARG A 113 -8.50 -4.15 -4.17
N GLY A 114 -8.50 -5.45 -4.38
CA GLY A 114 -9.40 -6.35 -3.66
C GLY A 114 -9.02 -7.80 -3.87
N GLY A 115 -9.54 -8.69 -3.04
CA GLY A 115 -9.24 -10.12 -3.14
C GLY A 115 -9.66 -10.88 -1.89
N TRP A 116 -8.92 -11.94 -1.59
CA TRP A 116 -9.18 -12.79 -0.43
C TRP A 116 -7.94 -12.97 0.44
N ASN A 117 -8.17 -13.07 1.75
CA ASN A 117 -7.17 -13.44 2.75
C ASN A 117 -7.62 -14.70 3.48
N HIS A 118 -6.69 -15.61 3.70
CA HIS A 118 -6.79 -16.75 4.60
C HIS A 118 -6.04 -16.44 5.88
N TYR A 119 -6.70 -16.60 7.02
CA TYR A 119 -6.15 -16.36 8.35
C TYR A 119 -6.02 -17.67 9.11
N GLN A 120 -4.92 -17.82 9.83
CA GLN A 120 -4.68 -18.90 10.78
C GLN A 120 -4.30 -18.29 12.11
N SER A 121 -5.12 -18.54 13.13
CA SER A 121 -4.92 -17.99 14.47
C SER A 121 -4.70 -19.11 15.48
N LYS A 122 -3.81 -18.86 16.44
CA LYS A 122 -3.48 -19.76 17.55
C LYS A 122 -3.62 -18.98 18.85
N TYR A 123 -4.32 -19.54 19.83
CA TYR A 123 -4.43 -18.95 21.17
C TYR A 123 -4.47 -20.02 22.24
N LYS A 124 -4.01 -19.65 23.45
CA LYS A 124 -4.11 -20.51 24.63
C LYS A 124 -5.44 -20.28 25.31
N GLU A 125 -6.17 -21.37 25.54
CA GLU A 125 -7.38 -21.36 26.34
C GLU A 125 -7.05 -21.33 27.85
N PRO A 126 -7.98 -20.90 28.72
CA PRO A 126 -7.78 -20.89 30.17
C PRO A 126 -7.43 -22.26 30.77
N ASN A 127 -7.81 -23.35 30.09
CA ASN A 127 -7.49 -24.74 30.47
C ASN A 127 -6.07 -25.18 30.07
N GLY A 128 -5.25 -24.30 29.49
CA GLY A 128 -3.88 -24.59 29.05
C GLY A 128 -3.76 -25.24 27.66
N THR A 129 -4.87 -25.58 27.01
CA THR A 129 -4.86 -26.16 25.65
C THR A 129 -4.65 -25.07 24.59
N THR A 130 -4.09 -25.46 23.43
CA THR A 130 -3.88 -24.54 22.29
C THR A 130 -4.91 -24.81 21.21
N ARG A 131 -5.73 -23.81 20.91
CA ARG A 131 -6.72 -23.87 19.84
C ARG A 131 -6.18 -23.26 18.54
N LYS A 132 -6.58 -23.83 17.41
CA LYS A 132 -6.26 -23.34 16.07
C LYS A 132 -7.54 -23.06 15.30
N ASP A 133 -7.72 -21.82 14.90
CA ASP A 133 -8.87 -21.41 14.09
C ASP A 133 -8.40 -20.99 12.69
N ARG A 134 -9.22 -21.27 11.69
CA ARG A 134 -8.99 -20.91 10.29
C ARG A 134 -10.18 -20.12 9.77
N GLN A 135 -9.91 -19.04 9.05
CA GLN A 135 -10.96 -18.18 8.53
C GLN A 135 -10.56 -17.58 7.19
N ASN A 136 -11.54 -17.34 6.33
CA ASN A 136 -11.38 -16.60 5.09
C ASN A 136 -12.06 -15.23 5.20
N SER A 137 -11.45 -14.21 4.59
CA SER A 137 -12.00 -12.86 4.49
C SER A 137 -11.88 -12.37 3.06
N GLY A 138 -12.94 -11.75 2.53
CA GLY A 138 -12.79 -10.84 1.40
C GLY A 138 -12.12 -9.55 1.87
N TYR A 139 -11.37 -8.89 0.99
CA TYR A 139 -10.88 -7.54 1.23
C TYR A 139 -11.04 -6.65 0.01
N GLY A 140 -11.19 -5.35 0.25
CA GLY A 140 -11.19 -4.31 -0.77
C GLY A 140 -10.64 -3.03 -0.19
N GLY A 141 -9.90 -2.25 -0.98
CA GLY A 141 -9.26 -1.05 -0.47
C GLY A 141 -8.94 -0.02 -1.54
N LEU A 142 -8.87 1.23 -1.10
CA LEU A 142 -8.43 2.37 -1.89
C LEU A 142 -7.20 2.99 -1.22
N GLY A 143 -6.29 3.52 -2.02
CA GLY A 143 -5.05 4.13 -1.54
C GLY A 143 -4.58 5.32 -2.35
N LEU A 144 -3.89 6.21 -1.65
CA LEU A 144 -3.15 7.36 -2.16
C LEU A 144 -1.67 7.09 -1.90
N GLY A 145 -0.89 7.01 -2.96
CA GLY A 145 0.53 6.73 -2.88
C GLY A 145 1.40 7.81 -3.52
N LEU A 146 2.69 7.73 -3.24
CA LEU A 146 3.73 8.56 -3.82
C LEU A 146 4.90 7.66 -4.22
N ALA A 147 5.25 7.66 -5.51
CA ALA A 147 6.43 6.99 -6.04
C ALA A 147 7.56 8.00 -6.23
N TYR A 148 8.66 7.83 -5.50
CA TYR A 148 9.88 8.63 -5.64
C TYR A 148 10.97 7.82 -6.35
N PHE A 149 11.26 8.16 -7.60
CA PHE A 149 12.26 7.49 -8.42
C PHE A 149 13.68 7.84 -7.96
N LEU A 150 14.37 6.84 -7.40
CA LEU A 150 15.78 6.92 -7.07
C LEU A 150 16.64 6.81 -8.33
N THR A 151 16.21 5.95 -9.26
CA THR A 151 16.80 5.75 -10.58
C THR A 151 15.70 5.65 -11.64
N PRO A 152 16.04 5.65 -12.94
CA PRO A 152 15.06 5.39 -14.00
C PRO A 152 14.32 4.05 -13.88
N THR A 153 14.80 3.11 -13.06
CA THR A 153 14.24 1.76 -12.90
C THR A 153 13.77 1.46 -11.48
N ILE A 154 14.18 2.21 -10.46
CA ILE A 154 13.87 1.92 -9.05
C ILE A 154 13.14 3.12 -8.44
N GLY A 155 11.93 2.86 -7.93
CA GLY A 155 11.13 3.81 -7.17
C GLY A 155 10.96 3.37 -5.71
N LEU A 156 11.12 4.32 -4.79
CA LEU A 156 10.66 4.19 -3.40
C LEU A 156 9.17 4.58 -3.35
N GLU A 157 8.33 3.75 -2.77
CA GLU A 157 6.89 3.99 -2.71
C GLU A 157 6.39 4.12 -1.27
N SER A 158 5.55 5.12 -1.03
CA SER A 158 4.69 5.18 0.14
C SER A 158 3.23 5.09 -0.29
N LEU A 159 2.39 4.44 0.51
CA LEU A 159 0.98 4.22 0.22
C LEU A 159 0.17 4.35 1.51
N LEU A 160 -0.66 5.39 1.58
CA LEU A 160 -1.70 5.51 2.58
C LEU A 160 -2.98 4.90 2.03
N SER A 161 -3.62 4.03 2.80
CA SER A 161 -4.76 3.29 2.28
C SER A 161 -5.82 2.97 3.32
N TYR A 162 -7.04 2.83 2.85
CA TYR A 162 -8.21 2.47 3.62
C TYR A 162 -8.73 1.13 3.12
N ASP A 163 -8.60 0.10 3.95
CA ASP A 163 -8.95 -1.28 3.64
C ASP A 163 -10.19 -1.73 4.41
N LEU A 164 -11.09 -2.42 3.72
CA LEU A 164 -12.25 -3.09 4.25
C LEU A 164 -11.99 -4.60 4.23
N TYR A 165 -12.21 -5.27 5.34
CA TYR A 165 -12.11 -6.71 5.47
C TYR A 165 -13.46 -7.28 5.87
N ARG A 166 -14.06 -8.08 5.00
CA ARG A 166 -15.36 -8.72 5.25
C ARG A 166 -15.19 -10.18 5.63
N GLN A 167 -15.61 -10.49 6.85
CA GLN A 167 -15.52 -11.78 7.50
C GLN A 167 -16.92 -12.23 7.94
N ASN A 168 -17.54 -13.14 7.18
CA ASN A 168 -18.92 -13.59 7.42
C ASN A 168 -19.87 -12.39 7.63
N SER A 169 -20.30 -12.14 8.87
CA SER A 169 -21.21 -11.05 9.26
C SER A 169 -20.50 -9.78 9.74
N TYR A 170 -19.18 -9.81 9.95
CA TYR A 170 -18.39 -8.70 10.45
C TYR A 170 -17.63 -7.99 9.33
N THR A 171 -17.55 -6.66 9.41
CA THR A 171 -16.76 -5.84 8.49
C THR A 171 -15.79 -5.00 9.31
N ASN A 172 -14.49 -5.27 9.16
CA ASN A 172 -13.42 -4.52 9.78
C ASN A 172 -12.89 -3.46 8.81
N ARG A 173 -12.40 -2.35 9.35
CA ARG A 173 -11.89 -1.19 8.63
C ARG A 173 -10.49 -0.89 9.16
N ALA A 174 -9.54 -0.70 8.26
CA ALA A 174 -8.17 -0.39 8.64
C ALA A 174 -7.62 0.76 7.79
N LEU A 175 -6.94 1.70 8.45
CA LEU A 175 -6.11 2.69 7.79
C LEU A 175 -4.67 2.23 7.88
N ASN A 176 -4.02 2.06 6.74
CA ASN A 176 -2.69 1.47 6.61
C ASN A 176 -1.75 2.42 5.92
N LEU A 177 -0.59 2.67 6.53
CA LEU A 177 0.56 3.26 5.88
C LEU A 177 1.52 2.14 5.48
N ARG A 178 1.87 2.08 4.20
CA ARG A 178 2.80 1.09 3.64
C ARG A 178 3.98 1.82 3.00
N ILE A 179 5.17 1.25 3.15
CA ILE A 179 6.41 1.79 2.56
C ILE A 179 7.12 0.64 1.86
N GLY A 180 7.67 0.88 0.68
CA GLY A 180 8.44 -0.14 -0.01
C GLY A 180 9.15 0.37 -1.23
N PHE A 181 9.46 -0.53 -2.14
CA PHE A 181 10.18 -0.24 -3.37
C PHE A 181 9.58 -1.00 -4.54
N GLN A 182 9.74 -0.42 -5.71
CA GLN A 182 9.22 -0.95 -6.96
C GLN A 182 10.28 -0.81 -8.04
N ILE A 183 10.45 -1.87 -8.82
CA ILE A 183 11.32 -1.93 -9.98
C ILE A 183 10.44 -1.83 -11.24
N TYR A 184 10.85 -0.97 -12.16
CA TYR A 184 10.18 -0.62 -13.39
C TYR A 184 11.04 -1.10 -14.56
N PHE A 185 10.61 -2.16 -15.23
CA PHE A 185 11.28 -2.68 -16.42
C PHE A 185 10.59 -2.13 -17.67
N SER A 186 11.06 -0.99 -18.14
CA SER A 186 10.62 -0.41 -19.40
C SER A 186 11.16 -1.25 -20.56
N ARG A 187 10.26 -1.69 -21.45
CA ARG A 187 10.68 -2.32 -22.70
C ARG A 187 11.14 -1.22 -23.64
N ASN A 188 12.42 -1.19 -24.00
CA ASN A 188 12.89 -0.34 -25.07
C ASN A 188 12.13 -0.71 -26.34
N LYS A 189 11.48 0.29 -26.96
CA LYS A 189 11.00 0.15 -28.34
C LYS A 189 12.25 0.30 -29.21
N GLU A 190 12.79 -0.84 -29.65
CA GLU A 190 13.63 -0.88 -30.85
C GLU A 190 12.79 -0.48 -32.08
#